data_AF-A0A7X1HL99-F1
#
_entry.id   AF-A0A7X1HL99-F1
#
_cell.length_a   1.000
_cell.length_b   1.000
_cell.length_c   1.000
_cell.angle_alpha   90.00
_cell.angle_beta   90.00
_cell.angle_gamma   90.00
#
_symmetry.space_group_name_H-M   'P 1'
#
loop_
_entity.id
_entity.type
_entity.pdbx_description
1 polymer ?
#
loop_
_entity_poly.entity_id
_entity_poly.type
_entity_poly.pdbx_seq_one_letter_code
_entity_poly.pdbx_strand_id
1 'polypeptide(L)'
;MTEEILKKIDRINDEFEKRDFFIKEDLIELFQEREDLRTKLDEIKFKKIEFFNIAEEDCVGFTFDDVQVNFFVEFGEDEEGPWYEATAEIITF
;
A
#
# COMPACT_ATOMS: atom_id res chain seq x y z
N MET A 1 8.46 -10.93 9.16
CA MET A 1 7.78 -11.03 7.85
C MET A 1 8.45 -12.10 7.01
N THR A 2 7.72 -12.90 6.24
CA THR A 2 8.30 -13.97 5.40
C THR A 2 8.79 -13.40 4.05
N GLU A 3 9.69 -14.11 3.37
CA GLU A 3 10.11 -13.75 2.01
C GLU A 3 8.95 -13.75 1.01
N GLU A 4 7.95 -14.61 1.20
CA GLU A 4 6.77 -14.66 0.32
C GLU A 4 5.89 -13.42 0.47
N ILE A 5 5.68 -12.95 1.70
CA ILE A 5 4.94 -11.72 1.98
C ILE A 5 5.70 -10.52 1.42
N LEU A 6 7.02 -10.44 1.63
CA LEU A 6 7.85 -9.38 1.06
C LEU A 6 7.71 -9.31 -0.46
N LYS A 7 7.78 -10.45 -1.16
CA LYS A 7 7.56 -10.51 -2.62
C LYS A 7 6.17 -10.06 -3.05
N LYS A 8 5.14 -10.31 -2.24
CA LYS A 8 3.77 -9.80 -2.51
C LYS A 8 3.71 -8.30 -2.32
N ILE A 9 4.34 -7.77 -1.26
CA ILE A 9 4.45 -6.33 -0.99
C ILE A 9 5.22 -5.63 -2.13
N ASP A 10 6.35 -6.18 -2.58
CA ASP A 10 7.09 -5.64 -3.73
C ASP A 10 6.21 -5.55 -4.98
N ARG A 11 5.38 -6.56 -5.25
CA ARG A 11 4.47 -6.55 -6.39
C ARG A 11 3.30 -5.57 -6.24
N ILE A 12 2.84 -5.31 -5.00
CA ILE A 12 1.86 -4.26 -4.72
C ILE A 12 2.53 -2.90 -4.98
N ASN A 13 3.77 -2.71 -4.52
CA ASN A 13 4.55 -1.50 -4.78
C ASN A 13 4.76 -1.26 -6.27
N ASP A 14 5.09 -2.29 -7.06
CA ASP A 14 5.20 -2.18 -8.53
C ASP A 14 3.90 -1.64 -9.16
N GLU A 15 2.73 -1.96 -8.59
CA GLU A 15 1.45 -1.41 -9.05
C GLU A 15 1.25 0.04 -8.64
N PHE A 16 1.76 0.45 -7.48
CA PHE A 16 1.71 1.84 -7.00
C PHE A 16 2.66 2.74 -7.82
N GLU A 17 3.88 2.28 -8.09
CA GLU A 17 4.86 3.03 -8.88
C GLU A 17 4.40 3.25 -10.33
N LYS A 18 3.66 2.29 -10.91
CA LYS A 18 3.00 2.47 -12.23
C LYS A 18 1.94 3.58 -12.24
N ARG A 19 1.50 4.02 -11.06
CA ARG A 19 0.53 5.08 -10.84
C ARG A 19 1.18 6.33 -10.25
N ASP A 20 2.51 6.41 -10.30
CA ASP A 20 3.33 7.52 -9.77
C ASP A 20 3.28 7.69 -8.24
N PHE A 21 3.03 6.61 -7.49
CA PHE A 21 3.08 6.58 -6.03
C PHE A 21 4.32 5.81 -5.53
N PHE A 22 5.19 6.49 -4.77
CA PHE A 22 6.48 5.97 -4.31
C PHE A 22 6.52 5.81 -2.78
N ILE A 23 5.64 4.94 -2.25
CA ILE A 23 5.35 4.81 -0.80
C ILE A 23 5.70 3.41 -0.26
N LYS A 24 6.81 2.85 -0.74
CA LYS A 24 7.21 1.47 -0.42
C LYS A 24 7.43 1.27 1.07
N GLU A 25 8.03 2.26 1.72
CA GLU A 25 8.35 2.20 3.14
C GLU A 25 7.06 2.16 3.97
N ASP A 26 6.11 3.07 3.70
CA ASP A 26 4.80 3.11 4.36
C ASP A 26 4.02 1.80 4.16
N LEU A 27 4.08 1.23 2.95
CA LEU A 27 3.44 -0.06 2.64
C LEU A 27 4.06 -1.20 3.46
N ILE A 28 5.40 -1.22 3.60
CA ILE A 28 6.09 -2.22 4.42
C ILE A 28 5.72 -2.03 5.89
N GLU A 29 5.73 -0.80 6.39
CA GLU A 29 5.38 -0.46 7.77
C GLU A 29 3.96 -0.92 8.11
N LEU A 30 2.98 -0.65 7.24
CA LEU A 30 1.61 -1.12 7.40
C LEU A 30 1.55 -2.64 7.65
N PHE A 31 2.22 -3.45 6.82
CA PHE A 31 2.20 -4.91 6.95
C PHE A 31 3.11 -5.45 8.07
N GLN A 32 4.04 -4.64 8.59
CA GLN A 32 4.78 -4.96 9.81
C GLN A 32 3.90 -4.77 11.04
N GLU A 33 3.19 -3.65 11.13
CA GLU A 33 2.37 -3.28 12.28
C GLU A 33 1.03 -4.04 12.33
N ARG A 34 0.43 -4.34 11.17
CA ARG A 34 -0.88 -4.99 11.06
C ARG A 34 -0.78 -6.47 10.75
N GLU A 35 -0.73 -7.28 11.81
CA GLU A 35 -0.71 -8.75 11.70
C GLU A 35 -1.96 -9.32 11.00
N ASP A 36 -3.12 -8.70 11.20
CA ASP A 36 -4.38 -9.08 10.58
C ASP A 36 -4.30 -8.97 9.05
N LEU A 37 -3.81 -7.84 8.54
CA LEU A 37 -3.62 -7.61 7.10
C LEU A 37 -2.55 -8.53 6.53
N ARG A 38 -1.46 -8.74 7.27
CA ARG A 38 -0.38 -9.63 6.88
C ARG A 38 -0.85 -11.06 6.70
N THR A 39 -1.65 -11.58 7.63
CA THR A 39 -2.21 -12.93 7.57
C THR A 39 -3.12 -13.08 6.35
N LYS A 40 -4.06 -12.14 6.15
CA LYS A 40 -4.95 -12.15 4.97
C LYS A 40 -4.17 -12.06 3.65
N LEU A 41 -3.13 -11.22 3.59
CA LEU A 41 -2.27 -11.10 2.41
C LEU A 41 -1.53 -12.41 2.11
N ASP A 42 -1.10 -13.15 3.14
CA ASP A 42 -0.43 -14.45 2.99
C ASP A 42 -1.37 -15.50 2.36
N GLU A 43 -2.62 -15.55 2.81
CA GLU A 43 -3.62 -16.53 2.36
C GLU A 43 -4.19 -16.22 0.96
N ILE A 44 -4.22 -14.96 0.55
CA ILE A 44 -4.81 -14.57 -0.73
C ILE A 44 -3.85 -14.78 -1.91
N LYS A 45 -4.41 -15.15 -3.06
CA LYS A 45 -3.68 -15.15 -4.33
C LYS A 45 -3.56 -13.72 -4.84
N PHE A 46 -2.37 -13.30 -5.28
CA PHE A 46 -2.12 -11.93 -5.78
C PHE A 46 -3.15 -11.45 -6.83
N LYS A 47 -3.60 -12.33 -7.74
CA LYS A 47 -4.62 -12.02 -8.76
C LYS A 47 -6.01 -11.67 -8.22
N LYS A 48 -6.23 -11.78 -6.92
CA LYS A 48 -7.48 -11.41 -6.22
C LYS A 48 -7.38 -10.04 -5.54
N ILE A 49 -6.23 -9.39 -5.65
CA ILE A 49 -6.02 -8.02 -5.20
C ILE A 49 -6.46 -7.11 -6.36
N GLU A 50 -7.36 -6.17 -6.08
CA GLU A 50 -7.80 -5.17 -7.05
C GLU A 50 -7.21 -3.82 -6.67
N PHE A 51 -6.52 -3.18 -7.62
CA PHE A 51 -5.80 -1.93 -7.39
C PHE A 51 -6.59 -0.75 -7.95
N PHE A 52 -6.57 0.37 -7.25
CA PHE A 52 -7.23 1.60 -7.66
C PHE A 52 -6.40 2.84 -7.26
N ASN A 53 -6.73 3.98 -7.85
CA ASN A 53 -6.23 5.29 -7.42
C ASN A 53 -7.32 6.33 -7.62
N ILE A 54 -7.33 7.34 -6.75
CA ILE A 54 -8.22 8.50 -6.80
C ILE A 54 -7.34 9.71 -6.99
N ALA A 55 -7.23 10.14 -8.25
CA ALA A 55 -6.32 11.21 -8.65
C ALA A 55 -6.65 12.58 -8.01
N GLU A 56 -7.92 12.82 -7.66
CA GLU A 56 -8.33 14.08 -7.01
C GLU A 56 -7.90 14.17 -5.53
N GLU A 57 -7.51 13.04 -4.92
CA GLU A 57 -7.20 12.93 -3.49
C GLU A 57 -5.77 12.45 -3.23
N ASP A 58 -4.92 12.43 -4.27
CA ASP A 58 -3.57 11.84 -4.24
C ASP A 58 -3.56 10.49 -3.49
N CYS A 59 -4.56 9.66 -3.80
CA CYS A 59 -4.82 8.42 -3.09
C CYS A 59 -4.56 7.22 -4.00
N VAL A 60 -3.87 6.21 -3.47
CA VAL A 60 -3.71 4.90 -4.09
C VAL A 60 -4.13 3.82 -3.12
N GLY A 61 -4.68 2.72 -3.61
CA GLY A 61 -5.14 1.68 -2.73
C GLY A 61 -5.37 0.36 -3.41
N PHE A 62 -5.74 -0.61 -2.60
CA PHE A 62 -6.15 -1.92 -3.07
C PHE A 62 -7.21 -2.54 -2.18
N THR A 63 -8.03 -3.38 -2.79
CA THR A 63 -8.96 -4.25 -2.09
C THR A 63 -8.50 -5.69 -2.19
N PHE A 64 -8.72 -6.45 -1.13
CA PHE A 64 -8.49 -7.88 -1.09
C PHE A 64 -9.37 -8.50 -0.01
N ASP A 65 -10.00 -9.62 -0.32
CA ASP A 65 -10.90 -10.30 0.63
C ASP A 65 -12.03 -9.36 1.11
N ASP A 66 -12.17 -9.12 2.42
CA ASP A 66 -13.11 -8.16 3.01
C ASP A 66 -12.45 -6.82 3.42
N VAL A 67 -11.25 -6.52 2.91
CA VAL A 67 -10.47 -5.33 3.29
C VAL A 67 -10.23 -4.41 2.10
N GLN A 68 -10.35 -3.11 2.34
CA GLN A 68 -9.82 -2.05 1.50
C GLN A 68 -8.75 -1.27 2.27
N VAL A 69 -7.62 -1.02 1.61
CA VAL A 69 -6.53 -0.18 2.13
C VAL A 69 -6.38 1.01 1.19
N ASN A 70 -6.52 2.21 1.73
CA ASN A 70 -6.26 3.48 1.06
C ASN A 70 -4.97 4.08 1.61
N PHE A 71 -4.14 4.64 0.75
CA PHE A 71 -2.98 5.45 1.10
C PHE A 71 -3.20 6.83 0.52
N PHE A 72 -3.38 7.81 1.40
CA PHE A 72 -3.42 9.23 1.04
C PHE A 72 -1.99 9.76 1.08
N VAL A 73 -1.48 10.19 -0.06
CA VAL A 73 -0.07 10.55 -0.22
C VAL A 73 0.06 12.06 -0.23
N GLU A 74 0.87 12.57 0.69
CA GLU A 74 1.25 13.97 0.75
C GLU A 74 2.65 14.13 0.18
N PHE A 75 2.82 15.16 -0.64
CA PHE A 75 4.11 15.54 -1.23
C PHE A 75 4.53 16.90 -0.69
N GLY A 76 5.80 17.00 -0.30
CA GLY A 76 6.44 18.27 0.01
C GLY A 76 7.89 18.31 -0.42
N GLU A 77 8.48 19.50 -0.32
CA GLU A 77 9.90 19.75 -0.58
C GLU A 77 10.43 20.64 0.55
N ASP A 78 11.50 20.21 1.21
CA ASP A 78 12.19 20.98 2.25
C ASP A 78 13.70 21.06 1.93
N GLU A 79 14.52 21.57 2.86
CA GLU A 79 15.97 21.75 2.67
C GLU A 79 16.71 20.42 2.39
N GLU A 80 16.12 19.27 2.72
CA GLU A 80 16.64 17.92 2.45
C GLU A 80 16.20 17.32 1.10
N GLY A 81 15.27 17.97 0.38
CA GLY A 81 14.73 17.52 -0.90
C GLY A 81 13.24 17.13 -0.85
N PRO A 82 12.72 16.48 -1.92
CA PRO A 82 11.34 16.04 -1.98
C PRO A 82 11.10 14.87 -1.01
N TRP A 83 9.98 14.92 -0.30
CA TRP A 83 9.52 13.84 0.57
C TRP A 83 8.10 13.41 0.17
N TYR A 84 7.81 12.14 0.43
CA TYR A 84 6.50 11.53 0.26
C TYR A 84 6.13 10.89 1.60
N GLU A 85 4.93 11.19 2.10
CA GLU A 85 4.39 10.57 3.31
C GLU A 85 3.01 10.00 2.99
N ALA A 86 2.74 8.77 3.40
CA ALA A 86 1.45 8.13 3.15
C ALA A 86 0.69 7.84 4.44
N THR A 87 -0.51 8.40 4.56
CA THR A 87 -1.44 8.00 5.63
C THR A 87 -2.30 6.84 5.15
N ALA A 88 -2.19 5.70 5.83
CA ALA A 88 -2.99 4.52 5.55
C ALA A 88 -4.36 4.56 6.26
N GLU A 89 -5.44 4.38 5.51
CA GLU A 89 -6.78 4.12 6.02
C GLU A 89 -7.22 2.69 5.66
N ILE A 90 -7.82 1.98 6.62
CA ILE A 90 -8.23 0.57 6.45
C ILE A 90 -9.72 0.47 6.71
N ILE A 91 -10.44 -0.05 5.73
CA ILE A 91 -11.89 -0.30 5.78
C ILE A 91 -12.11 -1.82 5.72
N THR A 92 -12.99 -2.33 6.58
CA THR A 92 -13.38 -3.75 6.63
C THR A 92 -14.88 -3.88 6.43
N PHE A 93 -15.33 -4.83 5.60
CA PHE A 93 -16.73 -4.99 5.17
C PHE A 93 -17.47 -6.15 5.86
#